data_AF-A0A1B1ZRZ4-F1
#
_entry.id   AF-A0A1B1ZRZ4-F1
#
_cell.length_a   1.000
_cell.length_b   1.000
_cell.length_c   1.000
_cell.angle_alpha   90.00
_cell.angle_beta   90.00
_cell.angle_gamma   90.00
#
_symmetry.space_group_name_H-M   'P 1'
#
loop_
_entity.id
_entity.type
_entity.pdbx_description
1 polymer ?
#
loop_
_entity_poly.entity_id
_entity_poly.type
_entity_poly.pdbx_seq_one_letter_code
_entity_poly.pdbx_strand_id
1 'polypeptide(L)'
;MSVPTLPTSGSGSPPSAPDRGSPPPGPASTLRSADPASTLLDGLEALVRRHRALRTESPDTLHTELITAEVAQHLAVARTALRRRPRAV
;
A
#
# COMPACT_ATOMS: atom_id res chain seq x y z
N MET A 1 59.29 -46.78 -12.74
CA MET A 1 58.46 -45.77 -13.43
C MET A 1 57.92 -44.82 -12.38
N SER A 2 58.35 -43.57 -12.44
CA SER A 2 58.17 -42.57 -11.39
C SER A 2 56.74 -42.03 -11.33
N VAL A 3 56.20 -41.90 -10.11
CA VAL A 3 54.96 -41.19 -9.82
C VAL A 3 55.28 -39.74 -9.43
N PRO A 4 54.71 -38.72 -10.10
CA PRO A 4 54.78 -37.35 -9.62
C PRO A 4 53.55 -36.99 -8.76
N THR A 5 53.83 -36.50 -7.56
CA THR A 5 52.89 -35.81 -6.66
C THR A 5 52.54 -34.43 -7.23
N LEU A 6 51.26 -34.02 -7.13
CA LEU A 6 50.85 -32.63 -7.32
C LEU A 6 50.14 -32.08 -6.05
N PRO A 7 50.34 -30.79 -5.73
CA PRO A 7 50.02 -30.20 -4.44
C PRO A 7 48.59 -29.67 -4.27
N THR A 8 48.25 -29.53 -2.99
CA THR A 8 47.16 -28.76 -2.37
C THR A 8 46.90 -27.38 -2.98
N SER A 9 45.62 -27.07 -3.23
CA SER A 9 45.05 -25.74 -3.49
C SER A 9 43.57 -25.92 -3.81
N GLY A 10 42.60 -25.28 -3.19
CA GLY A 10 42.61 -24.31 -2.12
C GLY A 10 41.18 -24.22 -1.61
N SER A 11 41.05 -23.96 -0.31
CA SER A 11 39.80 -23.59 0.33
C SER A 11 39.32 -22.29 -0.31
N GLY A 12 38.37 -22.40 -1.24
CA GLY A 12 37.62 -21.25 -1.74
C GLY A 12 36.58 -20.89 -0.69
N SER A 13 36.94 -19.97 0.20
CA SER A 13 35.98 -19.25 1.04
C SER A 13 34.89 -18.64 0.15
N PRO A 14 33.60 -18.73 0.52
CA PRO A 14 32.59 -17.93 -0.13
C PRO A 14 32.91 -16.45 0.13
N PRO A 15 32.69 -15.54 -0.84
CA PRO A 15 32.80 -14.12 -0.57
C PRO A 15 31.79 -13.78 0.54
N SER A 16 32.29 -13.23 1.65
CA SER A 16 31.49 -12.61 2.68
C SER A 16 30.51 -11.65 2.02
N ALA A 17 29.24 -12.05 2.02
CA ALA A 17 28.16 -11.16 1.64
C ALA A 17 28.27 -9.91 2.55
N PRO A 18 28.16 -8.69 2.00
CA PRO A 18 28.12 -7.51 2.83
C PRO A 18 26.95 -7.69 3.80
N ASP A 19 27.27 -7.53 5.08
CA ASP A 19 26.34 -7.35 6.17
C ASP A 19 25.29 -6.35 5.69
N ARG A 20 24.15 -6.87 5.25
CA ARG A 20 22.96 -6.07 5.01
C ARG A 20 22.50 -5.72 6.40
N GLY A 21 23.15 -4.69 6.95
CA GLY A 21 22.74 -4.04 8.17
C GLY A 21 21.23 -3.95 8.12
N SER A 22 20.60 -4.67 9.04
CA SER A 22 19.17 -4.59 9.23
C SER A 22 18.80 -3.11 9.18
N PRO A 23 17.90 -2.67 8.28
CA PRO A 23 17.46 -1.30 8.33
C PRO A 23 17.00 -1.05 9.78
N PRO A 24 17.33 0.12 10.38
CA PRO A 24 16.74 0.46 11.66
C PRO A 24 15.22 0.27 11.52
N PRO A 25 14.49 -0.15 12.56
CA PRO A 25 13.05 -0.05 12.54
C PRO A 25 12.74 1.44 12.35
N GLY A 26 12.62 1.85 11.08
CA GLY A 26 12.08 3.13 10.68
C GLY A 26 10.76 3.27 11.41
N PRO A 27 10.40 4.50 11.83
CA PRO A 27 9.34 4.74 12.79
C PRO A 27 8.21 3.84 12.38
N ALA A 28 7.91 2.85 13.22
CA ALA A 28 6.86 1.89 12.96
C ALA A 28 5.74 2.75 12.41
N SER A 29 5.38 2.55 11.14
CA SER A 29 4.14 3.09 10.61
C SER A 29 3.12 2.41 11.50
N THR A 30 2.90 3.03 12.65
CA THR A 30 1.64 3.08 13.33
C THR A 30 0.76 3.44 12.18
N LEU A 31 0.17 2.41 11.58
CA LEU A 31 -1.08 2.50 10.86
C LEU A 31 -2.00 3.06 11.92
N ARG A 32 -1.87 4.37 12.13
CA ARG A 32 -2.74 5.19 12.93
C ARG A 32 -4.02 5.00 12.18
N SER A 33 -4.81 4.05 12.66
CA SER A 33 -6.02 3.58 12.00
C SER A 33 -6.73 4.83 11.53
N ALA A 34 -6.69 5.08 10.22
CA ALA A 34 -7.12 6.35 9.68
C ALA A 34 -8.56 6.55 10.15
N ASP A 35 -8.86 7.75 10.64
CA ASP A 35 -10.20 8.00 11.15
C ASP A 35 -11.19 7.73 10.01
N PRO A 36 -12.23 6.91 10.22
CA PRO A 36 -13.13 6.53 9.15
C PRO A 36 -13.86 7.73 8.55
N ALA A 37 -14.05 8.82 9.31
CA ALA A 37 -14.61 10.06 8.76
C ALA A 37 -13.57 10.80 7.91
N SER A 38 -12.31 10.92 8.35
CA SER A 38 -11.27 11.54 7.52
C SER A 38 -11.07 10.78 6.21
N THR A 39 -11.03 9.45 6.26
CA THR A 39 -10.90 8.58 5.07
C THR A 39 -12.07 8.75 4.11
N LEU A 40 -13.29 8.91 4.63
CA LEU A 40 -14.47 9.19 3.81
C LEU A 40 -14.36 10.56 3.13
N LEU A 41 -13.97 11.60 3.87
CA LEU A 41 -13.84 12.95 3.35
C LEU A 41 -12.76 13.04 2.26
N ASP A 42 -11.60 12.43 2.47
CA ASP A 42 -10.51 12.38 1.49
C ASP A 42 -10.96 11.69 0.19
N GLY A 43 -11.71 10.59 0.30
CA GLY A 43 -12.27 9.87 -0.85
C GLY A 43 -13.29 10.71 -1.63
N LEU A 44 -14.22 11.37 -0.92
CA LEU A 44 -15.21 12.25 -1.55
C LEU A 44 -14.57 13.46 -2.22
N GLU A 45 -13.54 14.05 -1.62
CA GLU A 45 -12.79 15.16 -2.22
C GLU A 45 -12.12 14.73 -3.53
N ALA A 46 -11.45 13.57 -3.53
CA ALA A 46 -10.83 13.01 -4.73
C ALA A 46 -11.87 12.74 -5.84
N LEU A 47 -13.03 12.21 -5.48
CA LEU A 47 -14.15 11.97 -6.40
C LEU A 47 -14.67 13.27 -7.00
N VAL A 48 -14.92 14.30 -6.18
CA VAL A 48 -15.38 15.61 -6.65
C VAL A 48 -14.36 16.24 -7.59
N ARG A 49 -13.07 16.17 -7.27
CA ARG A 49 -12.00 16.67 -8.14
C ARG A 49 -12.00 15.98 -9.50
N ARG A 50 -12.12 14.65 -9.52
CA ARG A 50 -12.23 13.85 -10.76
C ARG A 50 -13.49 14.20 -11.54
N HIS A 51 -14.64 14.29 -10.89
CA HIS A 51 -15.90 14.65 -11.52
C HIS A 51 -15.82 16.02 -12.20
N ARG A 52 -15.24 17.03 -11.52
CA ARG A 52 -15.03 18.36 -12.08
C ARG A 52 -14.12 18.35 -13.30
N ALA A 53 -13.05 17.55 -13.27
CA ALA A 53 -12.14 17.40 -14.41
C ALA A 53 -12.82 16.73 -15.62
N LEU A 54 -13.78 15.84 -15.39
CA LEU A 54 -14.51 15.12 -16.45
C LEU A 54 -15.72 15.90 -16.99
N ARG A 55 -16.19 16.92 -16.28
CA ARG A 55 -17.40 17.69 -16.64
C ARG A 55 -17.24 18.55 -17.91
N THR A 56 -16.02 18.67 -18.44
CA THR A 56 -15.74 19.25 -19.76
C THR A 56 -16.17 18.34 -20.92
N GLU A 57 -16.35 17.05 -20.68
CA GLU A 57 -17.01 16.11 -21.59
C GLU A 57 -18.50 16.08 -21.24
N SER A 58 -19.37 16.15 -22.24
CA SER A 58 -20.83 16.25 -22.09
C SER A 58 -21.39 15.25 -21.06
N PRO A 59 -22.28 15.67 -20.14
CA PRO A 59 -22.74 14.82 -19.05
C PRO A 59 -23.58 13.66 -19.58
N ASP A 60 -22.99 12.48 -19.60
CA ASP A 60 -23.65 11.21 -19.88
C ASP A 60 -24.37 10.70 -18.62
N THR A 61 -25.55 10.10 -18.78
CA THR A 61 -26.31 9.43 -17.71
C THR A 61 -25.47 8.34 -17.03
N LEU A 62 -24.64 7.61 -17.80
CA LEU A 62 -23.74 6.59 -17.28
C LEU A 62 -22.71 7.17 -16.29
N HIS A 63 -22.20 8.38 -16.56
CA HIS A 63 -21.25 9.07 -15.67
C HIS A 63 -21.87 9.36 -14.31
N THR A 64 -23.15 9.73 -14.29
CA THR A 64 -23.89 10.00 -13.05
C THR A 64 -24.10 8.72 -12.23
N GLU A 65 -24.39 7.60 -12.91
CA GLU A 65 -24.51 6.30 -12.26
C GLU A 65 -23.18 5.83 -11.64
N LEU A 66 -22.07 6.00 -12.36
CA LEU A 66 -20.74 5.64 -11.86
C LEU A 66 -20.37 6.44 -10.60
N ILE A 67 -20.61 7.75 -10.59
CA ILE A 67 -20.39 8.60 -9.42
C ILE A 67 -21.26 8.12 -8.25
N THR A 68 -22.53 7.79 -8.52
CA THR A 68 -23.46 7.32 -7.50
C THR A 68 -22.98 6.00 -6.89
N ALA A 69 -22.51 5.06 -7.71
CA ALA A 69 -21.95 3.79 -7.26
C ALA A 69 -20.69 3.99 -6.39
N GLU A 70 -19.79 4.89 -6.79
CA GLU A 70 -18.56 5.19 -6.06
C GLU A 70 -18.84 5.87 -4.70
N VAL A 71 -19.80 6.80 -4.64
CA VAL A 71 -20.29 7.37 -3.37
C VAL A 71 -20.85 6.28 -2.46
N ALA A 72 -21.69 5.38 -2.99
CA ALA A 72 -22.27 4.29 -2.22
C ALA A 72 -21.17 3.36 -1.66
N GLN A 73 -20.13 3.07 -2.44
CA GLN A 73 -18.97 2.30 -2.00
C GLN A 73 -18.23 2.99 -0.85
N HIS A 74 -17.89 4.27 -0.98
CA HIS A 74 -17.22 5.02 0.08
C HIS A 74 -18.03 5.03 1.39
N LEU A 75 -19.35 5.20 1.29
CA LEU A 75 -20.25 5.13 2.44
C LEU A 75 -20.30 3.72 3.06
N ALA A 76 -20.32 2.66 2.26
CA ALA A 76 -20.33 1.29 2.75
C ALA A 76 -19.03 0.95 3.50
N VAL A 77 -17.88 1.35 2.96
CA VAL A 77 -16.57 1.20 3.59
C VAL A 77 -16.51 1.96 4.90
N ALA A 78 -16.91 3.24 4.91
CA ALA A 78 -16.90 4.07 6.11
C ALA A 78 -17.82 3.51 7.22
N ARG A 79 -19.04 3.07 6.86
CA ARG A 79 -19.97 2.41 7.80
C ARG A 79 -19.38 1.13 8.38
N THR A 80 -18.74 0.32 7.55
CA THR A 80 -18.10 -0.92 8.00
C THR A 80 -16.95 -0.62 8.95
N ALA A 81 -16.11 0.35 8.65
CA ALA A 81 -15.01 0.78 9.51
C ALA A 81 -15.50 1.32 10.85
N LEU A 82 -16.55 2.17 10.84
CA LEU A 82 -17.19 2.68 12.05
C LEU A 82 -17.77 1.57 12.93
N ARG A 83 -18.41 0.55 12.34
CA ARG A 83 -18.95 -0.60 13.08
C ARG A 83 -17.86 -1.47 13.72
N ARG A 84 -16.64 -1.47 13.15
CA ARG A 84 -15.49 -2.24 13.66
C ARG A 84 -14.71 -1.51 14.74
N ARG A 85 -14.94 -0.21 14.94
CA ARG A 85 -14.22 0.58 15.96
C ARG A 85 -14.78 0.22 17.34
N PRO A 86 -13.95 -0.32 18.26
CA PRO A 86 -14.40 -0.57 19.63
C PRO A 86 -14.86 0.74 20.24
N ARG A 87 -16.07 0.75 20.80
CA ARG A 87 -16.59 1.90 21.54
C ARG A 87 -15.76 1.95 22.82
N ALA A 88 -14.91 2.96 22.96
CA ALA A 88 -14.28 3.26 24.24
C ALA A 88 -15.42 3.54 25.22
N VAL A 89 -15.59 2.64 26.18
CA VAL A 89 -16.50 2.79 27.32
C VAL A 89 -15.75 3.55 28.41
#